data_AF-A0A671Q4T8-F1
#
_entry.id   AF-A0A671Q4T8-F1
#
_cell.length_a   1.000
_cell.length_b   1.000
_cell.length_c   1.000
_cell.angle_alpha   90.00
_cell.angle_beta   90.00
_cell.angle_gamma   90.00
#
_symmetry.space_group_name_H-M   'P 1'
#
loop_
_entity.id
_entity.type
_entity.pdbx_description
1 polymer ?
#
loop_
_entity_poly.entity_id
_entity_poly.type
_entity_poly.pdbx_seq_one_letter_code
_entity_poly.pdbx_strand_id
1 'polypeptide(L)' 'MSLFLPKLSCKKDIDDAIKSVAEKVLVLRFGRDEDSVCLQLDEILITFSMAHKAI' A
#
# COMPACT_ATOMS: atom_id res chain seq x y z
N MET A 1 -2.91 -0.54 -13.30
CA MET A 1 -2.02 0.42 -12.61
C MET A 1 -2.83 1.19 -11.59
N SER A 2 -2.63 0.95 -10.29
CA SER A 2 -3.13 1.85 -9.26
C SER A 2 -2.19 3.06 -9.16
N LEU A 3 -2.65 4.22 -9.62
CA LEU A 3 -1.87 5.48 -9.62
C LEU A 3 -1.70 6.09 -8.22
N PHE A 4 -2.39 5.57 -7.20
CA PHE A 4 -2.55 6.21 -5.90
C PHE A 4 -1.80 5.53 -4.74
N LEU A 5 -1.33 4.30 -4.89
CA LEU A 5 -0.55 3.59 -3.85
C LEU A 5 0.91 3.43 -4.30
N PRO A 6 1.90 3.76 -3.44
CA PRO A 6 3.30 3.59 -3.77
C PRO A 6 3.64 2.10 -3.90
N LYS A 7 4.40 1.73 -4.94
CA LYS A 7 4.91 0.37 -5.14
C LYS A 7 6.33 0.23 -4.61
N LEU A 8 6.57 -0.86 -3.90
CA LEU A 8 7.90 -1.27 -3.43
C LEU A 8 8.38 -2.39 -4.34
N SER A 9 9.55 -2.22 -4.96
CA SER A 9 10.00 -3.10 -6.06
C SER A 9 11.03 -4.13 -5.60
N CYS A 10 11.67 -3.90 -4.45
CA CYS A 10 12.64 -4.82 -3.89
C CYS A 10 12.49 -5.00 -2.38
N LYS A 11 13.12 -6.06 -1.85
CA LYS A 11 13.10 -6.38 -0.41
C LYS A 11 13.62 -5.22 0.45
N LYS A 12 14.65 -4.51 -0.01
CA LYS A 12 15.23 -3.37 0.70
C LYS A 12 14.18 -2.27 0.92
N ASP A 13 13.38 -1.97 -0.09
CA ASP A 13 12.32 -0.95 0.02
C ASP A 13 11.28 -1.33 1.07
N ILE A 14 10.94 -2.62 1.16
CA ILE A 14 10.03 -3.16 2.18
C ILE A 14 10.64 -3.03 3.57
N ASP A 15 11.90 -3.44 3.73
CA ASP A 15 12.61 -3.38 5.01
C ASP A 15 12.73 -1.92 5.50
N ASP A 16 13.03 -0.99 4.60
CA ASP A 16 13.17 0.43 4.91
C ASP A 16 11.80 1.06 5.25
N ALA A 17 10.73 0.68 4.55
CA ALA A 17 9.36 1.11 4.88
C ALA A 17 8.94 0.67 6.29
N ILE A 18 9.18 -0.59 6.65
CA ILE A 18 8.86 -1.14 7.99
C ILE A 18 9.61 -0.37 9.08
N LYS A 19 10.92 -0.13 8.92
CA LYS A 19 11.73 0.57 9.90
C LYS A 19 11.34 2.04 10.08
N SER A 20 10.80 2.67 9.03
CA SER A 20 10.45 4.09 9.04
C SER A 20 9.12 4.41 9.72
N VAL A 21 8.27 3.40 9.96
CA VAL A 21 6.95 3.57 10.56
C VAL A 21 6.98 3.15 12.02
N ALA A 22 6.83 4.11 12.94
CA ALA A 22 6.80 3.86 14.39
C ALA A 22 5.40 3.99 15.00
N GLU A 23 4.70 5.10 14.74
CA GLU A 23 3.46 5.48 15.44
C GLU A 23 2.18 5.17 14.64
N LYS A 24 2.29 4.39 13.56
CA LYS A 24 1.17 4.07 12.66
C LYS A 24 1.22 2.61 12.26
N VAL A 25 0.07 2.09 11.82
CA VAL A 25 0.01 0.76 11.21
C VAL A 25 0.47 0.86 9.76
N LEU A 26 1.49 0.09 9.40
CA LEU A 26 1.93 -0.10 8.02
C LEU A 26 1.15 -1.26 7.40
N VAL A 27 0.39 -0.99 6.34
CA VAL A 27 -0.32 -2.01 5.55
C VAL A 27 0.42 -2.23 4.24
N LEU A 28 0.83 -3.47 3.97
CA LEU A 28 1.50 -3.88 2.74
C LEU A 28 0.62 -4.89 1.99
N ARG A 29 0.36 -4.63 0.71
CA ARG A 29 -0.32 -5.57 -0.18
C ARG A 29 0.72 -6.35 -0.98
N PHE A 30 0.64 -7.68 -0.92
CA PHE A 30 1.43 -8.57 -1.76
C PHE A 30 0.51 -9.27 -2.77
N GLY A 31 0.85 -9.18 -4.05
CA GLY A 31 0.05 -9.75 -5.13
C GLY A 31 0.47 -9.18 -6.48
N ARG A 32 -0.04 -9.77 -7.57
CA ARG A 32 0.23 -9.28 -8.93
C ARG A 32 -0.79 -8.24 -9.32
N ASP A 33 -0.38 -7.27 -10.14
CA ASP A 33 -1.24 -6.15 -10.50
C ASP A 33 -2.29 -6.50 -11.55
N GLU A 34 -2.11 -7.63 -12.25
CA GLU A 34 -3.06 -8.13 -13.23
C GLU A 34 -4.20 -8.94 -12.58
N ASP A 35 -4.02 -9.37 -11.32
CA ASP A 35 -5.02 -10.15 -10.61
C ASP A 35 -6.21 -9.26 -10.24
N SER A 36 -7.42 -9.65 -10.66
CA SER A 36 -8.64 -8.86 -10.43
C SER A 36 -8.91 -8.61 -8.94
N VAL A 37 -8.55 -9.55 -8.07
CA VAL A 37 -8.68 -9.41 -6.61
C VAL A 37 -7.74 -8.31 -6.08
N CYS A 38 -6.51 -8.22 -6.61
CA CYS A 38 -5.56 -7.18 -6.22
C CYS A 38 -6.04 -5.79 -6.64
N LEU A 39 -6.68 -5.66 -7.81
CA LEU A 39 -7.27 -4.39 -8.25
C LEU A 39 -8.39 -3.93 -7.31
N GLN A 40 -9.28 -4.84 -6.91
CA GLN A 40 -10.36 -4.53 -5.96
C GLN A 40 -9.80 -4.15 -4.57
N LEU A 41 -8.76 -4.85 -4.11
CA LEU A 41 -8.10 -4.52 -2.85
C LEU A 41 -7.42 -3.14 -2.89
N ASP A 42 -6.80 -2.78 -4.01
CA ASP A 42 -6.20 -1.47 -4.19
C ASP A 42 -7.26 -0.34 -4.08
N GLU A 43 -8.44 -0.51 -4.67
CA GLU A 43 -9.54 0.47 -4.54
C GLU A 43 -9.98 0.68 -3.08
N ILE A 44 -10.09 -0.41 -2.32
CA ILE A 44 -10.44 -0.37 -0.89
C ILE A 44 -9.33 0.34 -0.10
N LEU A 45 -8.07 -0.01 -0.33
CA LEU A 45 -6.91 0.55 0.36
C LEU A 45 -6.73 2.04 0.05
N ILE A 46 -6.95 2.47 -1.20
CA ILE A 46 -6.91 3.89 -1.59
C ILE A 46 -7.97 4.67 -0.82
N THR A 47 -9.20 4.17 -0.78
CA THR A 47 -10.32 4.80 -0.06
C THR A 47 -9.98 4.98 1.42
N PHE A 48 -9.45 3.93 2.06
CA PHE A 48 -9.03 3.99 3.46
C PHE A 48 -7.87 4.97 3.70
N SER A 49 -6.85 4.94 2.82
CA SER A 49 -5.69 5.82 2.93
C SER A 49 -6.06 7.29 2.76
N MET A 50 -7.02 7.62 1.89
CA MET A 50 -7.47 9.00 1.69
C MET A 50 -8.27 9.53 2.88
N ALA A 51 -9.15 8.71 3.46
CA ALA A 51 -9.91 9.08 4.64
C ALA A 51 -9.00 9.43 5.84
N HIS A 52 -7.93 8.65 6.05
CA HIS A 52 -6.99 8.86 7.16
C HIS A 52 -5.98 10.00 6.93
N LYS A 53 -5.91 10.56 5.72
CA LYS A 53 -5.04 11.70 5.37
C LYS A 53 -5.77 13.05 5.44
N ALA A 54 -7.11 13.02 5.51
CA ALA A 54 -7.98 14.19 5.59
C ALA A 54 -8.34 14.60 7.02
N ILE A 55 -7.92 13.80 8.02
CA ILE A 55 -8.03 14.06 9.46
C ILE A 55 -6.63 14.34 9.99
#